data_AF-A0A8C3E6T8-F1
#
_entry.id   AF-A0A8C3E6T8-F1
#
_cell.length_a   1.000
_cell.length_b   1.000
_cell.length_c   1.000
_cell.angle_alpha   90.00
_cell.angle_beta   90.00
_cell.angle_gamma   90.00
#
_symmetry.space_group_name_H-M   'P 1'
#
loop_
_entity.id
_entity.type
_entity.pdbx_description
1 polymer ?
#
loop_
_entity_poly.entity_id
_entity_poly.type
_entity_poly.pdbx_seq_one_letter_code
_entity_poly.pdbx_strand_id
1 'polypeptide(L)'
;SLLFWSKTFPATVGDKPRDAEFLSSQRCLRGNGESYRGSRQVASGGAPCLNWLTVQSGPGADHNSCRNPDGDAAPWCYIRGATGIPERRSCDIAQCSATTAPVPTAEVGPSQEDEQVFEPADTLPSRSEAAAVQPVIGISQRVQMNSKEKKDLGILGGRINKQQ
;
A
#
# COMPACT_ATOMS: atom_id res chain seq x y z
N SER A 1 -23.91 5.42 47.33
CA SER A 1 -24.61 5.13 46.05
C SER A 1 -24.07 6.05 44.98
N LEU A 2 -23.30 5.52 44.02
CA LEU A 2 -22.76 6.29 42.90
C LEU A 2 -23.81 6.30 41.78
N LEU A 3 -24.42 7.46 41.54
CA LEU A 3 -25.34 7.67 40.44
C LEU A 3 -24.53 7.72 39.14
N PHE A 4 -24.63 6.65 38.34
CA PHE A 4 -24.09 6.63 36.99
C PHE A 4 -24.89 7.63 36.13
N TRP A 5 -24.31 8.79 35.86
CA TRP A 5 -24.84 9.67 34.82
C TRP A 5 -24.63 8.98 33.49
N SER A 6 -25.67 8.32 33.00
CA SER A 6 -25.74 7.83 31.63
C SER A 6 -25.87 9.05 30.73
N LYS A 7 -24.75 9.56 30.23
CA LYS A 7 -24.74 10.56 29.16
C LYS A 7 -25.19 9.86 27.88
N THR A 8 -26.50 9.82 27.68
CA THR A 8 -27.09 9.46 26.40
C THR A 8 -26.81 10.62 25.43
N PHE A 9 -25.88 10.42 24.51
CA PHE A 9 -25.71 11.35 23.40
C PHE A 9 -26.85 11.13 22.39
N PRO A 10 -27.50 12.19 21.90
CA PRO A 10 -28.53 12.06 20.88
C PRO A 10 -27.87 11.56 19.58
N ALA A 11 -28.41 10.49 19.00
CA ALA A 11 -28.02 10.05 17.67
C ALA A 11 -28.41 11.13 16.66
N THR A 12 -27.42 11.90 16.19
CA THR A 12 -27.60 12.83 15.08
C THR A 12 -27.76 12.03 13.79
N VAL A 13 -28.81 12.33 13.03
CA VAL A 13 -29.02 11.79 11.68
C VAL A 13 -27.90 12.31 10.78
N GLY A 14 -26.85 11.52 10.57
CA GLY A 14 -25.74 11.88 9.70
C GLY A 14 -24.35 11.32 10.06
N ASP A 15 -24.15 10.80 11.27
CA ASP A 15 -22.86 10.16 11.63
C ASP A 15 -22.94 8.66 11.32
N LYS A 16 -22.32 8.24 10.21
CA LYS A 16 -22.04 6.83 9.95
C LYS A 16 -21.17 6.32 11.11
N PRO A 17 -21.56 5.28 11.87
CA PRO A 17 -20.83 4.90 13.07
C PRO A 17 -19.40 4.50 12.68
N ARG A 18 -18.40 5.19 13.26
CA ARG A 18 -16.97 4.91 13.05
C ARG A 18 -16.61 3.45 13.34
N ASP A 19 -17.40 2.81 14.21
CA ASP A 19 -17.28 1.40 14.56
C ASP A 19 -17.69 0.45 13.43
N ALA A 20 -18.66 0.81 12.60
CA ALA A 20 -19.12 -0.06 11.51
C ALA A 20 -18.08 -0.18 10.39
N GLU A 21 -17.37 0.91 10.09
CA GLU A 21 -16.31 0.89 9.07
C GLU A 21 -15.08 0.10 9.57
N PHE A 22 -14.73 0.29 10.84
CA PHE A 22 -13.65 -0.48 11.48
C PHE A 22 -13.97 -1.98 11.52
N LEU A 23 -15.18 -2.37 11.92
CA LEU A 23 -15.61 -3.77 11.93
C LEU A 23 -15.67 -4.37 10.52
N SER A 24 -16.09 -3.59 9.53
CA SER A 24 -16.09 -4.02 8.12
C SER A 24 -14.68 -4.34 7.64
N SER A 25 -13.70 -3.47 7.93
CA SER A 25 -12.29 -3.66 7.55
C SER A 25 -11.64 -4.91 8.15
N GLN A 26 -12.23 -5.46 9.22
CA GLN A 26 -11.74 -6.68 9.86
C GLN A 26 -12.37 -7.96 9.31
N ARG A 27 -13.59 -7.87 8.80
CA ARG A 27 -14.38 -9.05 8.40
C ARG A 27 -14.26 -9.39 6.93
N CYS A 28 -14.09 -8.38 6.07
CA CYS A 28 -14.12 -8.57 4.62
C CYS A 28 -13.22 -7.56 3.92
N LEU A 29 -12.94 -7.81 2.64
CA LEU A 29 -12.13 -6.93 1.79
C LEU A 29 -13.00 -5.84 1.15
N ARG A 30 -12.43 -4.65 1.05
CA ARG A 30 -12.95 -3.57 0.22
C ARG A 30 -11.89 -3.26 -0.84
N GLY A 31 -12.27 -3.31 -2.12
CA GLY A 31 -11.32 -3.17 -3.22
C GLY A 31 -10.24 -4.25 -3.18
N ASN A 32 -8.96 -3.84 -3.26
CA ASN A 32 -7.79 -4.70 -3.18
C ASN A 32 -7.33 -5.05 -1.74
N GLY A 33 -8.04 -4.55 -0.72
CA GLY A 33 -7.75 -4.88 0.68
C GLY A 33 -6.56 -4.16 1.31
N GLU A 34 -6.07 -3.03 0.77
CA GLU A 34 -5.06 -2.17 1.44
C GLU A 34 -5.52 -1.69 2.82
N SER A 35 -6.82 -1.46 2.97
CA SER A 35 -7.46 -1.08 4.23
C SER A 35 -7.83 -2.27 5.12
N TYR A 36 -7.55 -3.51 4.71
CA TYR A 36 -7.88 -4.69 5.52
C TYR A 36 -7.10 -4.69 6.83
N ARG A 37 -7.82 -4.80 7.95
CA ARG A 37 -7.26 -4.84 9.31
C ARG A 37 -7.66 -6.11 10.06
N GLY A 38 -8.21 -7.10 9.38
CA GLY A 38 -8.60 -8.36 9.99
C GLY A 38 -7.41 -9.24 10.39
N SER A 39 -7.72 -10.34 11.06
CA SER A 39 -6.77 -11.25 11.69
C SER A 39 -6.57 -12.58 10.93
N ARG A 40 -6.88 -12.62 9.63
CA ARG A 40 -6.65 -13.81 8.78
C ARG A 40 -5.15 -14.10 8.71
N GLN A 41 -4.74 -15.32 9.09
CA GLN A 41 -3.34 -15.77 9.20
C GLN A 41 -3.05 -17.00 8.32
N VAL A 42 -3.91 -17.26 7.34
CA VAL A 42 -3.82 -18.43 6.47
C VAL A 42 -3.95 -17.95 5.04
N ALA A 43 -2.92 -18.26 4.24
CA ALA A 43 -2.86 -17.97 2.81
C ALA A 43 -3.77 -18.91 2.01
N SER A 44 -3.95 -18.60 0.73
CA SER A 44 -4.61 -19.47 -0.24
C SER A 44 -3.93 -20.85 -0.24
N GLY A 45 -4.75 -21.92 -0.29
CA GLY A 45 -4.26 -23.29 -0.17
C GLY A 45 -3.91 -23.75 1.25
N GLY A 46 -4.24 -22.97 2.29
CA GLY A 46 -4.19 -23.41 3.69
C GLY A 46 -2.83 -23.29 4.38
N ALA A 47 -1.83 -22.68 3.73
CA ALA A 47 -0.52 -22.49 4.34
C ALA A 47 -0.56 -21.42 5.44
N PRO A 48 0.05 -21.67 6.62
CA PRO A 48 0.11 -20.69 7.70
C PRO A 48 1.05 -19.54 7.35
N CYS A 49 0.61 -18.31 7.64
CA CYS A 49 1.40 -17.12 7.44
C CYS A 49 2.53 -17.02 8.47
N LEU A 50 3.71 -16.62 7.99
CA LEU A 50 4.88 -16.25 8.77
C LEU A 50 4.69 -14.85 9.39
N ASN A 51 5.42 -14.60 10.47
CA ASN A 51 5.42 -13.30 11.12
C ASN A 51 6.16 -12.27 10.25
N TRP A 52 5.55 -11.12 10.00
CA TRP A 52 6.09 -10.08 9.12
C TRP A 52 7.41 -9.50 9.61
N LEU A 53 7.65 -9.47 10.93
CA LEU A 53 8.90 -9.03 11.54
C LEU A 53 10.06 -9.99 11.22
N THR A 54 9.78 -11.29 11.11
CA THR A 54 10.80 -12.33 10.89
C THR A 54 11.36 -12.35 9.46
N VAL A 55 10.64 -11.78 8.50
CA VAL A 55 11.01 -11.80 7.07
C VAL A 55 11.78 -10.53 6.67
N GLN A 56 11.98 -9.56 7.59
CA GLN A 56 12.68 -8.26 7.40
C GLN A 56 12.20 -7.40 6.21
N SER A 57 11.19 -7.84 5.45
CA SER A 57 10.72 -7.25 4.19
C SER A 57 9.20 -6.97 4.21
N GLY A 58 8.66 -6.71 5.41
CA GLY A 58 7.24 -6.50 5.67
C GLY A 58 6.94 -5.12 6.26
N PRO A 59 5.68 -4.79 6.57
CA PRO A 59 5.28 -3.55 7.23
C PRO A 59 5.79 -3.39 8.68
N GLY A 60 6.92 -4.01 9.05
CA GLY A 60 7.56 -3.85 10.37
C GLY A 60 6.66 -4.24 11.54
N ALA A 61 5.66 -5.07 11.31
CA ALA A 61 4.62 -5.37 12.29
C ALA A 61 4.86 -6.75 12.92
N ASP A 62 4.79 -6.83 14.24
CA ASP A 62 4.85 -8.09 14.99
C ASP A 62 3.50 -8.81 14.96
N HIS A 63 3.12 -9.25 13.76
CA HIS A 63 1.95 -10.08 13.53
C HIS A 63 2.18 -10.96 12.30
N ASN A 64 1.26 -11.89 12.04
CA ASN A 64 1.26 -12.81 10.90
C ASN A 64 -0.03 -12.70 10.06
N SER A 65 -0.81 -11.63 10.23
CA SER A 65 -2.06 -11.44 9.47
C SER A 65 -1.82 -10.95 8.05
N CYS A 66 -2.68 -11.34 7.10
CA CYS A 66 -2.60 -10.92 5.69
C CYS A 66 -2.73 -9.40 5.54
N ARG A 67 -1.88 -8.81 4.71
CA ARG A 67 -1.86 -7.36 4.45
C ARG A 67 -1.55 -7.11 2.98
N ASN A 68 -1.86 -5.89 2.54
CA ASN A 68 -1.52 -5.42 1.22
C ASN A 68 -0.81 -4.05 1.32
N PRO A 69 0.45 -3.99 1.79
CA PRO A 69 1.18 -2.74 1.95
C PRO A 69 1.67 -2.13 0.62
N ASP A 70 1.73 -2.94 -0.42
CA ASP A 70 2.29 -2.64 -1.75
C ASP A 70 1.22 -2.35 -2.81
N GLY A 71 -0.06 -2.41 -2.45
CA GLY A 71 -1.16 -2.11 -3.37
C GLY A 71 -1.38 -3.17 -4.45
N ASP A 72 -0.99 -4.42 -4.18
CA ASP A 72 -1.21 -5.58 -5.04
C ASP A 72 -2.72 -5.85 -5.25
N ALA A 73 -3.09 -6.81 -6.09
CA ALA A 73 -4.48 -7.11 -6.39
C ALA A 73 -5.27 -7.63 -5.18
N ALA A 74 -4.61 -8.29 -4.22
CA ALA A 74 -5.22 -8.82 -3.00
C ALA A 74 -4.24 -8.84 -1.83
N PRO A 75 -4.74 -8.92 -0.57
CA PRO A 75 -3.88 -9.12 0.58
C PRO A 75 -3.14 -10.44 0.51
N TRP A 76 -1.89 -10.41 0.95
CA TRP A 76 -0.99 -11.55 0.93
C TRP A 76 -0.27 -11.67 2.27
N CYS A 77 0.44 -12.77 2.45
CA CYS A 77 1.38 -12.96 3.56
C CYS A 77 2.57 -13.79 3.11
N TYR A 78 3.63 -13.81 3.91
CA TYR A 78 4.76 -14.70 3.70
C TYR A 78 4.44 -16.11 4.21
N ILE A 79 4.87 -17.14 3.50
CA ILE A 79 4.77 -18.54 3.90
C ILE A 79 6.15 -19.20 3.82
N ARG A 80 6.30 -20.37 4.47
CA ARG A 80 7.53 -21.16 4.36
C ARG A 80 7.59 -21.84 2.99
N GLY A 81 8.47 -21.35 2.11
CA GLY A 81 8.73 -21.99 0.82
C GLY A 81 9.43 -23.35 0.98
N ALA A 82 9.36 -24.18 -0.07
CA ALA A 82 9.93 -25.52 -0.07
C ALA A 82 11.46 -25.54 0.17
N THR A 83 12.15 -24.49 -0.26
CA THR A 83 13.60 -24.30 -0.09
C THR A 83 13.97 -23.63 1.24
N GLY A 84 12.99 -23.35 2.11
CA GLY A 84 13.18 -22.61 3.35
C GLY A 84 13.20 -21.08 3.19
N ILE A 85 13.16 -20.58 1.95
CA ILE A 85 13.06 -19.14 1.66
C ILE A 85 11.59 -18.70 1.77
N PRO A 86 11.28 -17.57 2.44
CA PRO A 86 9.93 -17.04 2.51
C PRO A 86 9.38 -16.66 1.14
N GLU A 87 8.17 -17.11 0.83
CA GLU A 87 7.46 -16.81 -0.43
C GLU A 87 6.19 -16.01 -0.12
N ARG A 88 5.80 -15.08 -0.99
CA ARG A 88 4.53 -14.35 -0.88
C ARG A 88 3.40 -15.18 -1.46
N ARG A 89 2.29 -15.29 -0.74
CA ARG A 89 1.08 -15.94 -1.24
C ARG A 89 -0.16 -15.11 -0.88
N SER A 90 -1.11 -15.06 -1.81
CA SER A 90 -2.41 -14.39 -1.63
C SER A 90 -3.19 -15.00 -0.47
N CYS A 91 -4.15 -14.26 0.07
CA CYS A 91 -5.09 -14.72 1.08
C CYS A 91 -6.53 -14.70 0.58
N ASP A 92 -7.25 -15.81 0.76
CA ASP A 92 -8.65 -15.92 0.38
C ASP A 92 -9.55 -15.29 1.46
N ILE A 93 -9.84 -14.00 1.30
CA ILE A 93 -10.72 -13.23 2.18
C ILE A 93 -11.90 -12.73 1.35
N ALA A 94 -13.13 -12.93 1.85
CA ALA A 94 -14.34 -12.54 1.13
C ALA A 94 -14.41 -11.02 0.93
N GLN A 95 -14.87 -10.59 -0.24
CA GLN A 95 -15.23 -9.19 -0.49
C GLN A 95 -16.44 -8.81 0.37
N CYS A 96 -16.45 -7.59 0.87
CA CYS A 96 -17.61 -7.05 1.55
C CYS A 96 -18.74 -6.96 0.53
N SER A 97 -19.84 -7.67 0.76
CA SER A 97 -21.07 -7.41 0.01
C SER A 97 -21.45 -5.96 0.28
N ALA A 98 -21.38 -5.12 -0.75
CA ALA A 98 -22.16 -3.90 -0.72
C ALA A 98 -23.61 -4.38 -0.56
N THR A 99 -24.29 -3.91 0.49
CA THR A 99 -25.73 -4.12 0.63
C THR A 99 -26.41 -3.38 -0.52
N THR A 100 -26.39 -3.97 -1.72
CA THR A 100 -27.33 -3.67 -2.77
C THR A 100 -28.55 -4.51 -2.42
N ALA A 101 -29.62 -3.86 -1.98
CA ALA A 101 -30.92 -4.52 -1.90
C ALA A 101 -31.18 -5.24 -3.26
N PRO A 102 -31.69 -6.48 -3.25
CA PRO A 102 -31.91 -7.21 -4.48
C PRO A 102 -33.01 -6.53 -5.31
N VAL A 103 -32.62 -5.97 -6.45
CA VAL A 103 -33.54 -5.85 -7.59
C VAL A 103 -33.47 -7.20 -8.30
N PRO A 104 -34.59 -7.95 -8.44
CA PRO A 104 -34.54 -9.27 -9.03
C PRO A 104 -34.09 -9.21 -10.50
N THR A 105 -33.05 -10.02 -10.75
CA THR A 105 -32.39 -10.32 -12.02
C THR A 105 -33.36 -10.73 -13.13
N ALA A 106 -33.12 -10.23 -14.34
CA ALA A 106 -33.39 -10.97 -15.56
C ALA A 106 -32.03 -11.38 -16.17
N GLU A 107 -31.82 -12.69 -16.23
CA GLU A 107 -30.62 -13.40 -16.69
C GLU A 107 -30.59 -13.42 -18.22
N VAL A 108 -29.50 -12.99 -18.88
CA VAL A 108 -29.08 -13.52 -20.19
C VAL A 108 -27.54 -13.39 -20.29
N GLY A 109 -26.81 -14.50 -20.16
CA GLY A 109 -25.44 -14.61 -20.71
C GLY A 109 -25.49 -15.07 -22.18
N PRO A 110 -24.36 -15.37 -22.86
CA PRO A 110 -22.95 -15.32 -22.46
C PRO A 110 -22.02 -14.65 -23.51
N SER A 111 -20.70 -14.78 -23.30
CA SER A 111 -19.62 -14.80 -24.33
C SER A 111 -19.12 -13.44 -24.84
N GLN A 112 -17.87 -13.04 -24.60
CA GLN A 112 -16.60 -13.41 -25.26
C GLN A 112 -16.12 -12.30 -26.22
N GLU A 113 -14.81 -12.05 -26.09
CA GLU A 113 -13.79 -11.48 -26.98
C GLU A 113 -14.11 -10.89 -28.39
N ASP A 114 -13.20 -9.98 -28.77
CA ASP A 114 -12.78 -9.52 -30.11
C ASP A 114 -13.46 -8.31 -30.81
N GLU A 115 -12.72 -7.19 -30.76
CA GLU A 115 -12.11 -6.47 -31.91
C GLU A 115 -12.96 -5.92 -33.08
N GLN A 116 -12.86 -4.60 -33.33
CA GLN A 116 -12.93 -3.89 -34.64
C GLN A 116 -12.61 -2.38 -34.42
N VAL A 117 -11.38 -1.85 -34.54
CA VAL A 117 -10.64 -1.32 -35.73
C VAL A 117 -11.54 -0.53 -36.72
N PHE A 118 -11.34 0.72 -37.21
CA PHE A 118 -10.24 1.61 -37.68
C PHE A 118 -10.72 3.11 -37.64
N GLU A 119 -10.00 4.19 -37.25
CA GLU A 119 -8.91 5.03 -37.89
C GLU A 119 -9.43 6.34 -38.62
N PRO A 120 -8.61 7.34 -39.03
CA PRO A 120 -8.49 8.71 -38.49
C PRO A 120 -8.81 9.87 -39.50
N ALA A 121 -8.76 11.14 -39.07
CA ALA A 121 -8.32 12.28 -39.91
C ALA A 121 -8.07 13.58 -39.11
N ASP A 122 -6.87 14.12 -39.25
CA ASP A 122 -6.46 15.49 -38.90
C ASP A 122 -7.37 16.57 -39.49
N THR A 123 -7.58 17.67 -38.74
CA THR A 123 -7.51 19.05 -39.25
C THR A 123 -7.57 20.08 -38.11
N LEU A 124 -6.44 20.76 -37.87
CA LEU A 124 -6.30 22.05 -37.18
C LEU A 124 -6.17 23.13 -38.27
N PRO A 125 -6.53 24.43 -38.07
CA PRO A 125 -5.74 25.28 -37.16
C PRO A 125 -6.41 26.53 -36.50
N SER A 126 -5.71 27.00 -35.45
CA SER A 126 -5.34 28.39 -35.08
C SER A 126 -6.41 29.45 -34.75
N ARG A 127 -6.36 29.99 -33.52
CA ARG A 127 -5.81 31.35 -33.24
C ARG A 127 -5.63 31.62 -31.74
N SER A 128 -4.53 32.30 -31.46
CA SER A 128 -3.89 32.73 -30.21
C SER A 128 -4.70 33.61 -29.25
N GLU A 129 -4.49 33.43 -27.95
CA GLU A 129 -4.28 34.55 -27.02
C GLU A 129 -3.30 34.15 -25.90
N ALA A 130 -2.20 34.89 -25.83
CA ALA A 130 -1.16 34.75 -24.83
C ALA A 130 -1.46 35.68 -23.66
N ALA A 131 -1.58 35.14 -22.45
CA ALA A 131 -1.50 35.90 -21.21
C ALA A 131 -0.22 35.50 -20.48
N ALA A 132 0.77 36.38 -20.54
CA ALA A 132 2.02 36.24 -19.81
C ALA A 132 1.76 36.38 -18.30
N VAL A 133 2.11 35.36 -17.52
CA VAL A 133 2.24 35.48 -16.06
C VAL A 133 3.71 35.24 -15.72
N GLN A 134 4.36 36.26 -15.18
CA GLN A 134 5.74 36.20 -14.70
C GLN A 134 5.80 35.34 -13.43
N PRO A 135 6.65 34.29 -13.35
CA PRO A 135 6.95 33.68 -12.07
C PRO A 135 7.92 34.58 -11.29
N VAL A 136 7.57 34.84 -10.02
CA VAL A 136 8.39 35.60 -9.08
C VAL A 136 9.73 34.86 -8.86
N ILE A 137 10.82 35.62 -9.00
CA ILE A 137 12.21 35.18 -8.85
C ILE A 137 12.40 34.51 -7.49
N GLY A 138 12.63 33.19 -7.52
CA GLY A 138 12.93 32.38 -6.35
C GLY A 138 14.34 32.68 -5.81
N ILE A 139 14.44 32.78 -4.49
CA ILE A 139 15.71 32.82 -3.76
C ILE A 139 16.45 31.48 -3.91
N SER A 140 17.43 31.43 -4.82
CA SER A 140 18.36 30.29 -4.96
C SER A 140 19.22 30.13 -3.70
N GLN A 141 18.87 29.17 -2.84
CA GLN A 141 19.77 28.72 -1.79
C GLN A 141 20.77 27.72 -2.37
N ARG A 142 21.98 28.22 -2.65
CA ARG A 142 23.15 27.43 -3.03
C ARG A 142 23.79 26.82 -1.78
N VAL A 143 23.59 25.52 -1.57
CA VAL A 143 24.28 24.76 -0.53
C VAL A 143 25.72 24.51 -1.01
N GLN A 144 26.70 24.98 -0.25
CA GLN A 144 28.11 24.81 -0.55
C GLN A 144 28.51 23.34 -0.32
N MET A 145 28.91 22.65 -1.38
CA MET A 145 29.47 21.29 -1.28
C MET A 145 30.94 21.40 -0.88
N ASN A 146 31.31 20.74 0.22
CA ASN A 146 32.69 20.66 0.69
C ASN A 146 33.47 19.65 -0.17
N SER A 147 34.69 20.03 -0.53
CA SER A 147 35.55 19.35 -1.50
C SER A 147 35.94 17.94 -1.06
N LYS A 148 35.75 16.95 -1.93
CA LYS A 148 36.18 15.56 -1.70
C LYS A 148 37.67 15.46 -1.98
N GLU A 149 38.46 15.39 -0.91
CA GLU A 149 39.91 15.18 -0.93
C GLU A 149 40.27 13.90 -1.72
N LYS A 150 41.13 14.08 -2.71
CA LYS A 150 41.71 13.05 -3.58
C LYS A 150 43.00 12.54 -2.94
N LYS A 151 43.02 11.24 -2.60
CA LYS A 151 44.16 10.30 -2.48
C LYS A 151 45.57 10.91 -2.43
N ASP A 152 46.20 10.81 -1.27
CA ASP A 152 47.66 10.78 -1.14
C ASP A 152 48.14 9.36 -0.79
N LEU A 153 49.06 8.85 -1.60
CA LEU A 153 49.76 7.59 -1.42
C LEU A 153 50.75 7.73 -0.25
N GLY A 154 50.39 7.21 0.92
CA GLY A 154 51.31 7.07 2.05
C GLY A 154 52.19 5.82 1.90
N ILE A 155 53.43 5.99 1.45
CA ILE A 155 54.53 5.06 1.70
C ILE A 155 55.50 5.80 2.63
N LEU A 156 55.59 5.37 3.90
CA LEU A 156 56.66 5.62 4.88
C LEU A 156 56.30 4.75 6.10
N GLY A 157 57.08 3.74 6.46
CA GLY A 157 58.37 3.94 7.11
C GLY A 157 58.21 3.86 8.63
N GLY A 158 58.06 2.64 9.18
CA GLY A 158 58.04 2.39 10.63
C GLY A 158 59.42 1.94 11.10
N ARG A 159 60.08 2.82 11.85
CA ARG A 159 61.43 2.66 12.42
C ARG A 159 61.34 2.20 13.89
N ILE A 160 62.13 1.19 14.23
CA ILE A 160 62.84 0.88 15.50
C ILE A 160 62.10 0.71 16.85
N ASN A 161 62.61 -0.32 17.58
CA ASN A 161 62.66 -0.61 19.04
C ASN A 161 61.89 -1.88 19.41
N LYS A 162 62.38 -2.85 20.21
CA LYS A 162 63.65 -3.15 20.90
C LYS A 162 63.41 -4.51 21.61
N GLN A 163 64.48 -5.24 21.96
CA GLN A 163 64.52 -6.46 22.83
C GLN A 163 64.10 -7.75 22.09
N GLN A 164 64.86 -8.84 22.09
CA GLN A 164 65.75 -9.43 23.10
C GLN A 164 66.85 -10.27 22.44
#